data_AF-A0A2J8KM58-F1
#
_entry.id   AF-A0A2J8KM58-F1
#
_cell.length_a   1.000
_cell.length_b   1.000
_cell.length_c   1.000
_cell.angle_alpha   90.00
_cell.angle_beta   90.00
_cell.angle_gamma   90.00
#
_symmetry.space_group_name_H-M   'P 1'
#
loop_
_entity.id
_entity.type
_entity.pdbx_description
1 polymer ?
#
loop_
_entity_poly.entity_id
_entity_poly.type
_entity_poly.pdbx_seq_one_letter_code
_entity_poly.pdbx_strand_id
1 'polypeptide(L)'
;MELLCHEVDPVRRAVRDRNLLRDDRVLQNLLTIEERYLPQCSYFKCVQKDIQPYMRRMVATWMLEVCEEQKCEEEVFPLAMNYLDRFLAGVPTPKSHLQLLGAVCMFLASKLKETSPLTAEKLCIYTDNSIKPQELLEWELVVLGKLKWNLAAVTPHDFIEHILRKLPQQREKLSLIRKHAQTFIALCATAQQVGQSKGCNQEMPQESLRGVSKSQRPAPDSISASFQGGTETPAAASRLSCSALFPDTQS
;
A
#
# COMPACT_ATOMS: atom_id res chain seq x y z
N MET A 1 40.57 21.39 3.63
CA MET A 1 39.10 21.44 3.73
C MET A 1 38.56 20.50 2.67
N GLU A 2 38.22 19.29 3.07
CA GLU A 2 37.56 18.32 2.18
C GLU A 2 36.08 18.71 2.09
N LEU A 3 35.70 19.32 0.97
CA LEU A 3 34.30 19.44 0.59
C LEU A 3 33.83 18.04 0.19
N LEU A 4 33.27 17.29 1.15
CA LEU A 4 32.43 16.14 0.84
C LEU A 4 31.18 16.65 0.12
N CYS A 5 31.25 16.74 -1.21
CA CYS A 5 30.08 16.76 -2.06
C CYS A 5 29.35 15.43 -1.84
N HIS A 6 28.37 15.42 -0.95
CA HIS A 6 27.44 14.32 -0.82
C HIS A 6 26.50 14.38 -2.03
N GLU A 7 27.00 13.96 -3.20
CA GLU A 7 26.13 13.65 -4.32
C GLU A 7 25.26 12.48 -3.86
N VAL A 8 24.00 12.78 -3.52
CA VAL A 8 22.98 11.74 -3.43
C VAL A 8 22.93 11.13 -4.82
N ASP A 9 23.43 9.90 -4.94
CA ASP A 9 23.45 9.17 -6.21
C ASP A 9 22.08 9.36 -6.89
N PRO A 10 22.02 9.99 -8.08
CA PRO A 10 20.75 10.24 -8.71
C PRO A 10 20.06 8.90 -8.94
N VAL A 11 18.85 8.75 -8.39
CA VAL A 11 18.03 7.54 -8.54
C VAL A 11 18.01 7.16 -10.02
N ARG A 12 18.69 6.07 -10.37
CA ARG A 12 18.83 5.62 -11.76
C ARG A 12 17.49 5.07 -12.24
N ARG A 13 16.67 5.95 -12.83
CA ARG A 13 15.39 5.57 -13.42
C ARG A 13 15.57 5.20 -14.89
N ALA A 14 14.99 4.08 -15.29
CA ALA A 14 14.88 3.72 -16.69
C ALA A 14 14.07 4.80 -17.46
N VAL A 15 14.42 5.01 -18.73
CA VAL A 15 13.66 5.90 -19.60
C VAL A 15 12.25 5.34 -19.78
N ARG A 16 11.24 6.21 -19.67
CA ARG A 16 9.84 5.83 -19.90
C ARG A 16 9.66 5.36 -21.34
N ASP A 17 9.40 4.08 -21.53
CA ASP A 17 9.09 3.55 -22.86
C ASP A 17 7.77 4.14 -23.37
N ARG A 18 7.83 4.81 -24.52
CA ARG A 18 6.65 5.42 -25.15
C ARG A 18 5.67 4.35 -25.63
N ASN A 19 6.16 3.19 -26.06
CA ASN A 19 5.33 2.12 -26.61
C ASN A 19 4.52 1.45 -25.49
N LEU A 20 5.14 1.17 -24.34
CA LEU A 20 4.45 0.58 -23.18
C LEU A 20 3.22 1.39 -22.76
N LEU A 21 3.31 2.71 -22.86
CA LEU A 21 2.28 3.60 -22.33
C LEU A 21 1.38 4.22 -23.42
N ARG A 22 1.61 3.93 -24.71
CA ARG A 22 0.77 4.40 -25.84
C ARG A 22 -0.12 3.32 -26.39
N ASP A 23 0.29 2.06 -26.23
CA ASP A 23 -0.41 0.92 -26.78
C ASP A 23 -1.53 0.49 -25.82
N ASP A 24 -2.78 0.60 -26.27
CA ASP A 24 -3.95 0.17 -25.48
C ASP A 24 -3.93 -1.33 -25.14
N ARG A 25 -3.19 -2.15 -25.91
CA ARG A 25 -3.00 -3.58 -25.62
C ARG A 25 -2.27 -3.79 -24.30
N VAL A 26 -1.36 -2.89 -23.92
CA VAL A 26 -0.62 -2.97 -22.65
C VAL A 26 -1.57 -2.75 -21.48
N LEU A 27 -2.45 -1.76 -21.57
CA LEU A 27 -3.48 -1.53 -20.56
C LEU A 27 -4.41 -2.75 -20.40
N GLN A 28 -4.84 -3.36 -21.50
CA GLN A 28 -5.67 -4.58 -21.46
C GLN A 28 -4.93 -5.77 -20.82
N ASN A 29 -3.64 -5.92 -21.11
CA ASN A 29 -2.81 -6.93 -20.47
C ASN A 29 -2.68 -6.67 -18.97
N LEU A 30 -2.46 -5.41 -18.54
CA LEU A 30 -2.39 -5.06 -17.12
C LEU A 30 -3.70 -5.40 -16.38
N LEU A 31 -4.86 -5.09 -16.97
CA LEU A 31 -6.17 -5.45 -16.40
C LEU A 31 -6.33 -6.97 -16.29
N THR A 32 -5.96 -7.72 -17.33
CA THR A 32 -6.03 -9.20 -17.33
C THR A 32 -5.10 -9.81 -16.28
N ILE A 33 -3.94 -9.21 -16.06
CA ILE A 33 -2.95 -9.67 -15.09
C ILE A 33 -3.43 -9.36 -13.67
N GLU A 34 -3.98 -8.17 -13.41
CA GLU A 34 -4.49 -7.73 -12.10
C GLU A 34 -5.43 -8.77 -11.47
N GLU A 35 -6.34 -9.35 -12.25
CA GLU A 35 -7.28 -10.39 -11.79
C GLU A 35 -6.60 -11.57 -11.07
N ARG A 36 -5.36 -11.89 -11.43
CA ARG A 36 -4.60 -13.00 -10.85
C ARG A 36 -4.03 -12.70 -9.46
N TYR A 37 -4.00 -11.43 -9.05
CA TYR A 37 -3.40 -10.97 -7.80
C TYR A 37 -4.42 -10.44 -6.79
N LEU A 38 -5.70 -10.46 -7.13
CA LEU A 38 -6.77 -10.07 -6.21
C LEU A 38 -6.90 -11.13 -5.08
N PRO A 39 -6.86 -10.70 -3.81
CA PRO A 39 -7.12 -11.61 -2.70
C PRO A 39 -8.56 -12.13 -2.79
N GLN A 40 -8.72 -13.45 -2.67
CA GLN A 40 -10.00 -14.13 -2.86
C GLN A 40 -10.87 -14.03 -1.61
N CYS A 41 -12.09 -13.49 -1.76
CA CYS A 41 -13.13 -13.45 -0.74
C CYS A 41 -12.72 -12.77 0.59
N SER A 42 -13.66 -12.65 1.53
CA SER A 42 -13.36 -12.19 2.89
C SER A 42 -12.55 -13.27 3.64
N TYR A 43 -11.22 -13.29 3.45
CA TYR A 43 -10.32 -14.27 4.06
C TYR A 43 -10.35 -14.25 5.60
N PHE A 44 -10.79 -13.14 6.20
CA PHE A 44 -11.08 -13.03 7.63
C PHE A 44 -12.19 -13.98 8.12
N LYS A 45 -13.09 -14.43 7.25
CA LYS A 45 -14.17 -15.36 7.60
C LYS A 45 -13.81 -16.81 7.27
N CYS A 46 -13.13 -17.01 6.15
CA CYS A 46 -12.93 -18.34 5.58
C CYS A 46 -11.61 -19.00 5.99
N VAL A 47 -10.58 -18.21 6.30
CA VAL A 47 -9.21 -18.70 6.49
C VAL A 47 -8.65 -18.29 7.84
N GLN A 48 -8.77 -17.01 8.20
CA GLN A 48 -8.20 -16.49 9.44
C GLN A 48 -9.14 -16.75 10.63
N LYS A 49 -8.59 -17.33 11.69
CA LYS A 49 -9.27 -17.52 12.98
C LYS A 49 -8.86 -16.46 14.01
N ASP A 50 -7.56 -16.11 14.00
CA ASP A 50 -6.96 -15.27 15.03
C ASP A 50 -6.79 -13.81 14.60
N ILE A 51 -6.77 -13.54 13.29
CA ILE A 51 -6.54 -12.21 12.73
C ILE A 51 -7.88 -11.53 12.47
N GLN A 52 -8.03 -10.34 13.03
CA GLN A 52 -9.18 -9.47 12.81
C GLN A 52 -8.85 -8.32 11.85
N PRO A 53 -9.84 -7.74 11.14
CA PRO A 53 -9.61 -6.64 10.20
C PRO A 53 -8.88 -5.42 10.79
N TYR A 54 -9.10 -5.12 12.08
CA TYR A 54 -8.41 -4.03 12.75
C TYR A 54 -6.90 -4.32 12.94
N MET A 55 -6.51 -5.58 13.19
CA MET A 55 -5.10 -5.97 13.32
C MET A 55 -4.36 -5.78 11.99
N ARG A 56 -5.01 -6.18 10.88
CA ARG A 56 -4.49 -5.93 9.52
C ARG A 56 -4.34 -4.43 9.23
N ARG A 57 -5.29 -3.61 9.69
CA ARG A 57 -5.18 -2.14 9.58
C ARG A 57 -4.00 -1.59 10.37
N MET A 58 -3.81 -2.04 11.60
CA MET A 58 -2.69 -1.59 12.43
C MET A 58 -1.33 -1.92 11.79
N VAL A 59 -1.16 -3.14 11.28
CA VAL A 59 0.07 -3.52 10.55
C VAL A 59 0.22 -2.75 9.24
N ALA A 60 -0.88 -2.50 8.50
CA ALA A 60 -0.82 -1.69 7.28
C ALA A 60 -0.39 -0.24 7.56
N THR A 61 -0.89 0.38 8.64
CA THR A 61 -0.46 1.72 9.07
C THR A 61 1.02 1.72 9.44
N TRP A 62 1.47 0.76 10.24
CA TRP A 62 2.89 0.63 10.59
C TRP A 62 3.77 0.44 9.34
N MET A 63 3.37 -0.42 8.39
CA MET A 63 4.10 -0.62 7.13
C MET A 63 4.19 0.68 6.31
N LEU A 64 3.12 1.48 6.27
CA LEU A 64 3.11 2.77 5.58
C LEU A 64 4.09 3.74 6.23
N GLU A 65 4.07 3.88 7.55
CA GLU A 65 4.98 4.75 8.31
C GLU A 65 6.45 4.36 8.08
N VAL A 66 6.77 3.06 8.10
CA VAL A 66 8.13 2.56 7.80
C VAL A 66 8.54 2.92 6.38
N CYS A 67 7.66 2.78 5.40
CA CYS A 67 7.93 3.15 4.01
C CYS A 67 8.14 4.66 3.84
N GLU A 68 7.36 5.49 4.53
CA GLU A 68 7.50 6.96 4.50
C GLU A 68 8.82 7.41 5.16
N GLU A 69 9.17 6.84 6.31
CA GLU A 69 10.41 7.15 7.04
C GLU A 69 11.65 6.74 6.22
N GLN A 70 11.58 5.60 5.54
CA GLN A 70 12.66 5.14 4.65
C GLN A 70 12.64 5.79 3.27
N LYS A 71 11.63 6.62 2.97
CA LYS A 71 11.43 7.25 1.65
C LYS A 71 11.44 6.22 0.53
N CYS A 72 10.78 5.08 0.77
CA CYS A 72 10.67 4.01 -0.19
C CYS A 72 9.96 4.50 -1.47
N GLU A 73 10.20 3.82 -2.59
CA GLU A 73 9.42 4.07 -3.80
C GLU A 73 7.92 3.80 -3.54
N GLU A 74 7.06 4.64 -4.11
CA GLU A 74 5.60 4.70 -3.83
C GLU A 74 4.88 3.36 -4.15
N GLU A 75 5.50 2.53 -4.99
CA GLU A 75 5.00 1.20 -5.37
C GLU A 75 5.26 0.12 -4.32
N VAL A 76 6.23 0.33 -3.42
CA VAL A 76 6.66 -0.67 -2.42
C VAL A 76 5.53 -1.01 -1.46
N PHE A 77 4.87 0.01 -0.88
CA PHE A 77 3.82 -0.21 0.11
C PHE A 77 2.59 -0.94 -0.46
N PRO A 78 1.98 -0.51 -1.58
CA PRO A 78 0.84 -1.23 -2.16
C PRO A 78 1.19 -2.66 -2.58
N LEU A 79 2.42 -2.88 -3.06
CA LEU A 79 2.89 -4.21 -3.42
C LEU A 79 3.07 -5.10 -2.19
N ALA A 80 3.65 -4.57 -1.11
CA ALA A 80 3.76 -5.28 0.17
C ALA A 80 2.38 -5.65 0.72
N MET A 81 1.39 -4.73 0.63
CA MET A 81 0.01 -5.03 1.01
C MET A 81 -0.62 -6.12 0.14
N ASN A 82 -0.35 -6.14 -1.17
CA ASN A 82 -0.78 -7.23 -2.04
C ASN A 82 -0.22 -8.60 -1.58
N TYR A 83 1.06 -8.65 -1.20
CA TYR A 83 1.68 -9.88 -0.68
C TYR A 83 1.04 -10.32 0.64
N LEU A 84 0.82 -9.37 1.56
CA LEU A 84 0.21 -9.63 2.86
C LEU A 84 -1.20 -10.19 2.69
N ASP A 85 -2.05 -9.54 1.91
CA ASP A 85 -3.44 -9.97 1.70
C ASP A 85 -3.51 -11.33 0.97
N ARG A 86 -2.64 -11.58 -0.01
CA ARG A 86 -2.57 -12.88 -0.71
C ARG A 86 -2.08 -14.01 0.20
N PHE A 87 -1.14 -13.73 1.09
CA PHE A 87 -0.67 -14.71 2.06
C PHE A 87 -1.79 -15.05 3.06
N LEU A 88 -2.45 -14.04 3.62
CA LEU A 88 -3.59 -14.22 4.53
C LEU A 88 -4.79 -14.89 3.86
N ALA A 89 -4.95 -14.76 2.54
CA ALA A 89 -5.98 -15.49 1.80
C ALA A 89 -5.71 -17.00 1.68
N GLY A 90 -4.47 -17.46 1.88
CA GLY A 90 -4.10 -18.88 1.71
C GLY A 90 -3.57 -19.59 2.95
N VAL A 91 -3.17 -18.85 3.99
CA VAL A 91 -2.46 -19.40 5.15
C VAL A 91 -3.05 -18.87 6.45
N PRO A 92 -3.65 -19.73 7.30
CA PRO A 92 -4.03 -19.35 8.66
C PRO A 92 -2.80 -18.90 9.43
N THR A 93 -2.80 -17.66 9.91
CA THR A 93 -1.63 -17.03 10.53
C THR A 93 -2.00 -16.59 11.94
N PRO A 94 -1.20 -16.93 12.98
CA PRO A 94 -1.45 -16.45 14.32
C PRO A 94 -1.15 -14.95 14.40
N LYS A 95 -1.85 -14.24 15.30
CA LYS A 95 -1.67 -12.79 15.49
C LYS A 95 -0.21 -12.39 15.78
N SER A 96 0.56 -13.23 16.47
CA SER A 96 1.97 -13.00 16.80
C SER A 96 2.88 -12.89 15.58
N HIS A 97 2.56 -13.56 14.48
CA HIS A 97 3.37 -13.53 13.26
C HIS A 97 2.94 -12.45 12.27
N LEU A 98 1.91 -11.65 12.59
CA LEU A 98 1.38 -10.67 11.63
C LEU A 98 2.36 -9.52 11.36
N GLN A 99 3.07 -9.04 12.38
CA GLN A 99 4.11 -8.01 12.21
C GLN A 99 5.31 -8.55 11.42
N LEU A 100 5.72 -9.80 11.69
CA LEU A 100 6.76 -10.50 10.94
C LEU A 100 6.39 -10.65 9.47
N LEU A 101 5.16 -11.09 9.20
CA LEU A 101 4.64 -11.19 7.83
C LEU A 101 4.68 -9.82 7.14
N GLY A 102 4.24 -8.75 7.82
CA GLY A 102 4.33 -7.38 7.30
C GLY A 102 5.76 -6.95 6.95
N ALA A 103 6.71 -7.21 7.85
CA ALA A 103 8.14 -6.93 7.63
C ALA A 103 8.68 -7.68 6.41
N VAL A 104 8.38 -8.97 6.29
CA VAL A 104 8.80 -9.82 5.16
C VAL A 104 8.16 -9.36 3.85
N CYS A 105 6.89 -8.96 3.86
CA CYS A 105 6.22 -8.41 2.69
C CYS A 105 6.87 -7.11 2.21
N MET A 106 7.25 -6.21 3.12
CA MET A 106 8.02 -4.99 2.77
C MET A 106 9.41 -5.33 2.23
N PHE A 107 10.09 -6.31 2.85
CA PHE A 107 11.40 -6.78 2.40
C PHE A 107 11.37 -7.33 0.96
N LEU A 108 10.35 -8.13 0.63
CA LEU A 108 10.18 -8.66 -0.73
C LEU A 108 9.79 -7.57 -1.73
N ALA A 109 8.94 -6.62 -1.33
CA ALA A 109 8.51 -5.53 -2.20
C ALA A 109 9.65 -4.56 -2.49
N SER A 110 10.48 -4.23 -1.49
CA SER A 110 11.65 -3.36 -1.67
C SER A 110 12.67 -3.99 -2.61
N LYS A 111 12.96 -5.29 -2.47
CA LYS A 111 13.83 -6.04 -3.41
C LYS A 111 13.36 -5.98 -4.86
N LEU A 112 12.06 -5.86 -5.10
CA LEU A 112 11.51 -5.85 -6.46
C LEU A 112 11.42 -4.43 -7.07
N LYS A 113 11.14 -3.42 -6.24
CA LYS A 113 10.81 -2.07 -6.72
C LYS A 113 11.88 -1.02 -6.45
N GLU A 114 12.79 -1.26 -5.51
CA GLU A 114 13.82 -0.30 -5.15
C GLU A 114 15.19 -0.63 -5.75
N THR A 115 15.95 0.41 -6.07
CA THR A 115 17.36 0.27 -6.46
C THR A 115 18.22 -0.18 -5.29
N SER A 116 17.92 0.32 -4.09
CA SER A 116 18.58 -0.05 -2.83
C SER A 116 17.52 -0.56 -1.86
N PRO A 117 17.30 -1.87 -1.79
CA PRO A 117 16.22 -2.43 -0.98
C PRO A 117 16.48 -2.27 0.53
N LEU A 118 15.39 -2.27 1.30
CA LEU A 118 15.44 -2.35 2.76
C LEU A 118 16.23 -3.58 3.21
N THR A 119 17.13 -3.41 4.18
CA THR A 119 17.89 -4.53 4.77
C THR A 119 17.07 -5.21 5.88
N ALA A 120 17.30 -6.51 6.08
CA ALA A 120 16.66 -7.27 7.14
C ALA A 120 16.93 -6.67 8.53
N GLU A 121 18.19 -6.27 8.78
CA GLU A 121 18.60 -5.59 10.01
C GLU A 121 17.80 -4.32 10.28
N LYS A 122 17.59 -3.50 9.24
CA LYS A 122 16.84 -2.25 9.37
C LYS A 122 15.37 -2.51 9.68
N LEU A 123 14.76 -3.49 9.02
CA LEU A 123 13.38 -3.89 9.32
C LEU A 123 13.24 -4.42 10.75
N CYS A 124 14.22 -5.18 11.25
CA CYS A 124 14.23 -5.62 12.64
C CYS A 124 14.26 -4.44 13.63
N ILE A 125 15.01 -3.38 13.34
CA ILE A 125 15.03 -2.15 14.16
C ILE A 125 13.62 -1.52 14.21
N TYR A 126 12.90 -1.45 13.09
CA TYR A 126 11.52 -0.93 13.05
C TYR A 126 10.49 -1.79 13.78
N THR A 127 10.86 -3.00 14.17
CA THR A 127 10.05 -3.91 14.99
C THR A 127 10.47 -3.87 16.46
N ASP A 128 11.26 -2.88 16.88
CA ASP A 128 11.94 -2.81 18.19
C ASP A 128 12.77 -4.05 18.52
N ASN A 129 13.35 -4.68 17.50
CA ASN A 129 14.07 -5.96 17.61
C ASN A 129 13.23 -7.11 18.19
N SER A 130 11.90 -7.03 18.12
CA SER A 130 11.02 -8.17 18.45
C SER A 130 11.23 -9.34 17.48
N ILE A 131 11.60 -9.04 16.24
CA ILE A 131 11.90 -9.99 15.17
C ILE A 131 13.41 -10.02 14.91
N LYS A 132 13.97 -11.22 14.73
CA LYS A 132 15.39 -11.38 14.40
C LYS A 132 15.61 -11.43 12.88
N PRO A 133 16.79 -10.99 12.38
CA PRO A 133 17.07 -11.05 10.94
C PRO A 133 16.99 -12.47 10.35
N GLN A 134 17.44 -13.48 11.11
CA GLN A 134 17.37 -14.88 10.70
C GLN A 134 15.92 -15.35 10.50
N GLU A 135 15.04 -15.00 11.43
CA GLU A 135 13.61 -15.33 11.36
C GLU A 135 12.95 -14.65 10.15
N LEU A 136 13.31 -13.39 9.87
CA LEU A 136 12.84 -12.66 8.69
C LEU A 136 13.26 -13.36 7.39
N LEU A 137 14.52 -13.83 7.30
CA LEU A 137 15.03 -14.56 6.12
C LEU A 137 14.40 -15.95 5.96
N GLU A 138 14.10 -16.65 7.05
CA GLU A 138 13.39 -17.93 7.00
C GLU A 138 11.95 -17.73 6.49
N TRP A 139 11.26 -16.71 7.01
CA TRP A 139 9.91 -16.38 6.57
C TRP A 139 9.84 -15.84 5.14
N GLU A 140 10.91 -15.21 4.65
CA GLU A 140 11.02 -14.83 3.25
C GLU A 140 10.74 -16.02 2.33
N LEU A 141 11.39 -17.16 2.59
CA LEU A 141 11.21 -18.38 1.80
C LEU A 141 9.79 -18.95 1.93
N VAL A 142 9.18 -18.87 3.12
CA VAL A 142 7.81 -19.30 3.35
C VAL A 142 6.83 -18.48 2.52
N VAL A 143 6.96 -17.15 2.55
CA VAL A 143 6.11 -16.23 1.79
C VAL A 143 6.32 -16.44 0.28
N LEU A 144 7.56 -16.53 -0.18
CA LEU A 144 7.88 -16.81 -1.58
C LEU A 144 7.26 -18.12 -2.07
N GLY A 145 7.39 -19.19 -1.27
CA GLY A 145 6.82 -20.49 -1.58
C GLY A 145 5.29 -20.45 -1.68
N LYS A 146 4.62 -19.74 -0.77
CA LYS A 146 3.16 -19.60 -0.78
C LYS A 146 2.65 -18.73 -1.92
N LEU A 147 3.38 -17.67 -2.26
CA LEU A 147 3.07 -16.83 -3.42
C LEU A 147 3.50 -17.45 -4.76
N LYS A 148 4.10 -18.64 -4.74
CA LYS A 148 4.63 -19.37 -5.93
C LYS A 148 5.59 -18.50 -6.74
N TRP A 149 6.41 -17.69 -6.07
CA TRP A 149 7.32 -16.72 -6.69
C TRP A 149 6.64 -15.69 -7.58
N ASN A 150 5.31 -15.59 -7.53
CA ASN A 150 4.54 -14.66 -8.33
C ASN A 150 4.45 -13.30 -7.63
N LEU A 151 5.56 -12.56 -7.70
CA LEU A 151 5.77 -11.28 -7.02
C LEU A 151 5.48 -10.05 -7.89
N ALA A 152 5.56 -10.17 -9.21
CA ALA A 152 5.32 -9.06 -10.14
C ALA A 152 3.82 -8.72 -10.29
N ALA A 153 3.16 -8.45 -9.16
CA ALA A 153 1.77 -8.03 -9.13
C ALA A 153 1.63 -6.64 -9.75
N VAL A 154 0.58 -6.46 -10.53
CA VAL A 154 0.20 -5.14 -11.02
C VAL A 154 -0.34 -4.33 -9.84
N THR A 155 0.19 -3.13 -9.69
CA THR A 155 -0.19 -2.19 -8.64
C THR A 155 -1.04 -1.06 -9.23
N PRO A 156 -1.83 -0.36 -8.41
CA PRO A 156 -2.57 0.82 -8.86
C PRO A 156 -1.69 1.90 -9.51
N HIS A 157 -0.40 1.95 -9.14
CA HIS A 157 0.58 2.87 -9.73
C HIS A 157 0.84 2.61 -11.21
N ASP A 158 0.81 1.35 -11.65
CA ASP A 158 0.99 0.97 -13.05
C ASP A 158 -0.11 1.56 -13.95
N PHE A 159 -1.32 1.75 -13.40
CA PHE A 159 -2.46 2.33 -14.10
C PHE A 159 -2.45 3.87 -14.11
N ILE A 160 -1.86 4.53 -13.11
CA ILE A 160 -1.85 6.00 -13.02
C ILE A 160 -1.26 6.61 -14.31
N GLU A 161 -0.13 6.11 -14.79
CA GLU A 161 0.53 6.67 -15.97
C GLU A 161 -0.28 6.48 -17.26
N HIS A 162 -1.09 5.41 -17.35
CA HIS A 162 -2.01 5.19 -18.45
C HIS A 162 -3.21 6.15 -18.39
N ILE A 163 -3.76 6.36 -17.20
CA ILE A 163 -4.91 7.26 -16.99
C ILE A 163 -4.52 8.72 -17.22
N LEU A 164 -3.41 9.18 -16.61
CA LEU A 164 -2.93 10.57 -16.73
C LEU A 164 -2.69 10.99 -18.19
N ARG A 165 -2.30 10.05 -19.07
CA ARG A 165 -2.12 10.32 -20.50
C ARG A 165 -3.41 10.52 -21.27
N LYS A 166 -4.50 9.86 -20.85
CA LYS A 166 -5.81 9.99 -21.51
C LYS A 166 -6.56 11.23 -21.04
N LEU A 167 -6.12 11.87 -19.96
CA LEU A 167 -6.75 13.09 -19.45
C LEU A 167 -6.32 14.34 -20.24
N PRO A 168 -7.27 15.18 -20.69
CA PRO A 168 -6.99 16.44 -21.37
C PRO A 168 -6.62 17.52 -20.33
N GLN A 169 -5.43 17.41 -19.71
CA GLN A 169 -5.00 18.31 -18.62
C GLN A 169 -3.61 18.90 -18.87
N GLN A 170 -3.39 20.11 -18.32
CA GLN A 170 -2.10 20.79 -18.38
C GLN A 170 -1.03 20.00 -17.61
N ARG A 171 0.17 19.88 -18.19
CA ARG A 171 1.29 19.10 -17.63
C ARG A 171 1.63 19.47 -16.18
N GLU A 172 1.45 20.73 -15.80
CA GLU A 172 1.72 21.24 -14.46
C GLU A 172 0.80 20.65 -13.39
N LYS A 173 -0.45 20.31 -13.75
CA LYS A 173 -1.41 19.68 -12.82
C LYS A 173 -1.18 18.17 -12.68
N LEU A 174 -0.52 17.53 -13.65
CA LEU A 174 -0.32 16.08 -13.64
C LEU A 174 0.56 15.60 -12.47
N SER A 175 1.53 16.42 -12.04
CA SER A 175 2.36 16.10 -10.87
C SER A 175 1.53 16.11 -9.58
N LEU A 176 0.65 17.09 -9.42
CA LEU A 176 -0.26 17.21 -8.29
C LEU A 176 -1.29 16.08 -8.28
N ILE A 177 -1.90 15.77 -9.43
CA ILE A 177 -2.85 14.67 -9.56
C ILE A 177 -2.17 13.34 -9.22
N ARG A 178 -0.93 13.11 -9.69
CA ARG A 178 -0.15 11.93 -9.32
C ARG A 178 0.01 11.83 -7.81
N LYS A 179 0.48 12.90 -7.15
CA LYS A 179 0.65 12.92 -5.68
C LYS A 179 -0.64 12.59 -4.95
N HIS A 180 -1.76 13.21 -5.33
CA HIS A 180 -3.04 12.91 -4.70
C HIS A 180 -3.49 11.46 -4.95
N ALA A 181 -3.32 10.95 -6.17
CA ALA A 181 -3.64 9.56 -6.49
C ALA A 181 -2.82 8.58 -5.64
N GLN A 182 -1.52 8.83 -5.45
CA GLN A 182 -0.63 8.04 -4.60
C GLN A 182 -1.14 8.02 -3.14
N THR A 183 -1.49 9.19 -2.59
CA THR A 183 -2.10 9.27 -1.25
C THR A 183 -3.40 8.46 -1.16
N PHE A 184 -4.28 8.56 -2.15
CA PHE A 184 -5.53 7.78 -2.16
C PHE A 184 -5.27 6.28 -2.26
N ILE A 185 -4.27 5.85 -3.02
CA ILE A 185 -3.87 4.43 -3.09
C ILE A 185 -3.42 3.94 -1.72
N ALA A 186 -2.56 4.69 -1.03
CA ALA A 186 -2.10 4.34 0.31
C ALA A 186 -3.26 4.27 1.32
N LEU A 187 -4.19 5.24 1.27
CA LEU A 187 -5.41 5.23 2.08
C LEU A 187 -6.29 4.02 1.79
N CYS A 188 -6.48 3.65 0.53
CA CYS A 188 -7.25 2.46 0.15
C CYS A 188 -6.57 1.15 0.60
N ALA A 189 -5.24 1.11 0.56
CA ALA A 189 -4.47 -0.05 0.98
C ALA A 189 -4.51 -0.25 2.51
N THR A 190 -4.53 0.83 3.29
CA THR A 190 -4.69 0.79 4.76
C THR A 190 -6.15 0.58 5.20
N ALA A 191 -7.11 1.09 4.42
CA ALA A 191 -8.52 1.01 4.74
C ALA A 191 -9.02 -0.45 4.81
N GLN A 192 -9.98 -0.66 5.71
CA GLN A 192 -10.78 -1.87 5.74
C GLN A 192 -11.63 -1.89 4.47
N GLN A 193 -11.54 -2.96 3.68
CA GLN A 193 -12.52 -3.26 2.64
C GLN A 193 -13.87 -3.47 3.33
N VAL A 194 -14.60 -2.38 3.58
CA VAL A 194 -16.01 -2.41 3.96
C VAL A 194 -16.76 -2.83 2.71
N GLY A 195 -16.95 -4.15 2.58
CA GLY A 195 -17.84 -4.73 1.58
C GLY A 195 -17.21 -5.09 0.24
N GLN A 196 -16.45 -6.19 0.21
CA GLN A 196 -16.67 -7.15 -0.87
C GLN A 196 -17.79 -8.10 -0.45
N SER A 197 -19.01 -7.56 -0.38
CA SER A 197 -20.21 -8.33 -0.63
C SER A 197 -20.45 -8.27 -2.13
N LYS A 198 -19.68 -9.03 -2.91
CA LYS A 198 -20.17 -9.53 -4.19
C LYS A 198 -20.42 -11.00 -3.97
N GLY A 199 -21.72 -11.31 -3.90
CA GLY A 199 -22.25 -12.59 -3.50
C GLY A 199 -21.65 -13.73 -4.31
N CYS A 200 -21.40 -14.83 -3.61
CA CYS A 200 -21.50 -16.14 -4.21
C CYS A 200 -22.99 -16.32 -4.57
N ASN A 201 -23.31 -16.18 -5.86
CA ASN A 201 -24.55 -16.56 -6.57
C ASN A 201 -25.92 -16.22 -5.94
N GLN A 202 -26.70 -15.34 -6.60
CA GLN A 202 -28.10 -15.61 -7.02
C GLN A 202 -28.73 -14.41 -7.78
N GLU A 203 -29.05 -14.67 -9.05
CA GLU A 203 -30.19 -14.26 -9.90
C GLU A 203 -30.84 -12.84 -9.85
N MET A 204 -31.12 -12.35 -11.06
CA MET A 204 -31.88 -11.15 -11.46
C MET A 204 -33.39 -11.30 -11.14
N PRO A 205 -34.13 -10.23 -10.79
CA PRO A 205 -35.08 -9.64 -11.76
C PRO A 205 -35.23 -8.10 -11.70
N GLN A 206 -35.87 -7.56 -12.75
CA GLN A 206 -36.09 -6.16 -13.13
C GLN A 206 -37.20 -5.42 -12.34
N GLU A 207 -37.30 -4.10 -12.62
CA GLU A 207 -38.37 -3.12 -12.29
C GLU A 207 -38.26 -2.45 -10.91
N SER A 208 -38.54 -1.15 -10.69
CA SER A 208 -39.14 -0.08 -11.50
C SER A 208 -38.73 1.31 -10.98
N LEU A 209 -38.94 2.30 -11.84
CA LEU A 209 -38.71 3.75 -11.74
C LEU A 209 -39.27 4.46 -10.50
N ARG A 210 -38.56 5.49 -10.01
CA ARG A 210 -39.00 6.92 -9.98
C ARG A 210 -38.09 7.78 -9.11
N GLY A 211 -37.88 9.03 -9.55
CA GLY A 211 -37.65 10.15 -8.62
C GLY A 211 -36.48 11.07 -8.93
N VAL A 212 -36.49 11.73 -10.09
CA VAL A 212 -35.69 12.93 -10.35
C VAL A 212 -36.33 14.13 -9.61
N SER A 213 -35.53 14.90 -8.87
CA SER A 213 -35.60 16.38 -8.72
C SER A 213 -34.45 16.85 -7.81
N LYS A 214 -33.41 17.50 -8.35
CA LYS A 214 -33.22 18.97 -8.42
C LYS A 214 -33.35 19.68 -7.06
N SER A 215 -32.24 20.23 -6.55
CA SER A 215 -32.11 21.61 -5.99
C SER A 215 -30.70 21.78 -5.41
N GLN A 216 -29.79 22.50 -6.10
CA GLN A 216 -29.34 23.88 -5.84
C GLN A 216 -28.26 24.03 -4.75
N ARG A 217 -27.11 24.56 -5.21
CA ARG A 217 -26.08 25.22 -4.40
C ARG A 217 -26.65 26.49 -3.75
N PRO A 218 -26.04 26.93 -2.63
CA PRO A 218 -25.19 28.12 -2.75
C PRO A 218 -23.87 28.02 -1.96
N ALA A 219 -22.90 28.83 -2.40
CA ALA A 219 -21.79 29.37 -1.62
C ALA A 219 -21.96 30.91 -1.66
N PRO A 220 -21.11 31.73 -1.01
CA PRO A 220 -20.10 31.49 0.02
C PRO A 220 -20.36 32.35 1.28
N ASP A 221 -19.52 32.28 2.31
CA ASP A 221 -18.99 33.50 2.95
C ASP A 221 -17.82 33.22 3.89
N SER A 222 -16.94 34.21 3.90
CA SER A 222 -15.61 34.35 4.48
C SER A 222 -15.54 34.31 6.01
N ILE A 223 -14.51 33.65 6.56
CA ILE A 223 -13.91 34.04 7.84
C ILE A 223 -12.38 33.95 7.74
N SER A 224 -11.76 35.11 7.95
CA SER A 224 -10.34 35.35 8.18
C SER A 224 -9.92 34.90 9.57
N ALA A 225 -8.78 34.23 9.71
CA ALA A 225 -7.97 34.27 10.94
C ALA A 225 -6.50 33.97 10.63
N SER A 226 -5.70 35.01 10.77
CA SER A 226 -4.24 35.00 10.88
C SER A 226 -3.81 34.53 12.28
N PHE A 227 -2.83 33.63 12.42
CA PHE A 227 -1.79 33.77 13.45
C PHE A 227 -0.63 32.76 13.29
N GLN A 228 0.57 33.34 13.33
CA GLN A 228 1.84 32.90 13.91
C GLN A 228 2.51 31.59 13.47
N GLY A 229 3.76 31.77 13.04
CA GLY A 229 4.75 30.73 12.89
C GLY A 229 5.29 30.22 14.22
N GLY A 230 5.67 28.95 14.19
CA GLY A 230 6.50 28.30 15.19
C GLY A 230 7.45 27.37 14.44
N THR A 231 8.74 27.60 14.61
CA THR A 231 9.83 26.73 14.21
C THR A 231 9.75 25.42 14.99
N GLU A 232 9.66 24.27 14.34
CA GLU A 232 9.83 22.97 14.99
C GLU A 232 10.85 22.10 14.24
N THR A 233 11.91 21.78 14.98
CA THR A 233 12.96 20.78 14.72
C THR A 233 12.41 19.36 14.72
N PRO A 234 13.09 18.39 14.05
CA PRO A 234 12.56 17.04 13.85
C PRO A 234 12.94 16.13 15.02
N ALA A 235 11.97 15.76 15.86
CA ALA A 235 12.14 14.68 16.84
C ALA A 235 10.78 14.14 17.31
N ALA A 236 10.23 13.12 16.63
CA ALA A 236 9.19 12.25 17.19
C ALA A 236 8.92 10.97 16.34
N ALA A 237 9.96 10.26 15.90
CA ALA A 237 9.82 8.96 15.22
C ALA A 237 9.76 7.77 16.21
N SER A 238 8.87 7.80 17.22
CA SER A 238 8.88 6.77 18.28
C SER A 238 7.51 6.43 18.89
N ARG A 239 6.38 6.54 18.17
CA ARG A 239 5.06 6.34 18.80
C ARG A 239 4.30 5.06 18.45
N LEU A 240 4.78 4.19 17.56
CA LEU A 240 4.15 2.90 17.31
C LEU A 240 5.18 1.76 17.35
N SER A 241 5.89 1.71 18.48
CA SER A 241 6.61 0.51 18.91
C SER A 241 5.63 -0.67 19.09
N CYS A 242 6.16 -1.87 18.92
CA CYS A 242 5.54 -3.20 18.96
C CYS A 242 4.43 -3.37 20.02
N SER A 243 4.54 -2.66 21.15
CA SER A 243 3.59 -2.63 22.27
C SER A 243 2.19 -2.09 21.91
N ALA A 244 2.06 -1.23 20.90
CA ALA A 244 0.78 -0.64 20.50
C ALA A 244 -0.03 -1.52 19.53
N LEU A 245 0.64 -2.44 18.82
CA LEU A 245 0.02 -3.29 17.81
C LEU A 245 -0.81 -4.43 18.42
N PHE A 246 -0.45 -4.89 19.61
CA PHE A 246 -1.15 -5.96 20.34
C PHE A 246 -1.13 -5.71 21.86
N PRO A 247 -2.08 -4.95 22.42
CA PRO A 247 -2.25 -4.94 23.86
C PRO A 247 -2.70 -6.33 24.30
N ASP A 248 -1.97 -6.93 25.26
CA ASP A 248 -2.29 -8.21 25.84
C ASP A 248 -3.75 -8.26 26.27
N THR A 249 -4.58 -9.00 25.55
CA THR A 249 -5.90 -9.39 26.02
C THR A 249 -5.67 -10.62 26.90
N GLN A 250 -5.33 -10.40 28.17
CA GLN A 250 -5.46 -11.42 29.20
C GLN A 250 -6.95 -11.61 29.49
N SER A 251 -7.48 -12.80 29.19
CA SER A 251 -8.45 -13.58 29.98
C SER A 251 -8.77 -14.87 29.23
#